data_AF-A0A963QM91-F1
#
_entry.id   AF-A0A963QM91-F1
#
_cell.length_a   1.000
_cell.length_b   1.000
_cell.length_c   1.000
_cell.angle_alpha   90.00
_cell.angle_beta   90.00
_cell.angle_gamma   90.00
#
_symmetry.space_group_name_H-M   'P 1'
#
loop_
_entity.id
_entity.type
_entity.pdbx_description
1 polymer ?
#
loop_
_entity_poly.entity_id
_entity_poly.type
_entity_poly.pdbx_seq_one_letter_code
_entity_poly.pdbx_strand_id
1 'polypeptide(L)'
;MDSNTAARPHENPARQRPVWLRVLLWVGAVFILFNTLGVALFFVSGPSINMGMLVRLALVGAVVALPLWKWHGMNVLRTWNNPKIASFTRRDDPATGGFLFDVEPARAARMPALPLFAVGLFLLLNALLVGTRSTGGFVWLYIVAVVCIGVGCTFVLPGARDRKPVKVSVAGHGVQSGDIGMPLKAVADLRVTHGGLVVDPDPLMPGRNGVSTAAMAGRHMGRRQEKRGYAVTIRADGESSDSLLAGGLTEDCAHALATDLDKAIEVERGKLAVAPAAANVAL
;
A
#
# COMPACT_ATOMS: atom_id res chain seq x y z
N MET A 1 1.88 2.68 -33.26
CA MET A 1 2.75 3.82 -32.91
C MET A 1 2.72 3.88 -31.40
N ASP A 2 3.64 3.13 -30.79
CA ASP A 2 3.54 2.74 -29.38
C ASP A 2 3.98 3.91 -28.50
N SER A 3 3.03 4.56 -27.85
CA SER A 3 3.28 5.60 -26.86
C SER A 3 3.75 4.95 -25.56
N ASN A 4 5.00 4.50 -25.53
CA ASN A 4 5.69 4.18 -24.28
C ASN A 4 5.87 5.48 -23.49
N THR A 5 5.04 5.72 -22.48
CA THR A 5 5.30 6.73 -21.46
C THR A 5 6.35 6.21 -20.48
N ALA A 6 7.50 5.80 -21.01
CA ALA A 6 8.70 5.59 -20.23
C ALA A 6 9.29 6.98 -19.95
N ALA A 7 8.96 7.54 -18.80
CA ALA A 7 9.73 8.66 -18.26
C ALA A 7 11.21 8.26 -18.30
N ARG A 8 12.00 8.97 -19.13
CA ARG A 8 13.44 8.75 -19.24
C ARG A 8 14.02 8.69 -17.83
N PRO A 9 14.76 7.63 -17.45
CA PRO A 9 15.48 7.65 -16.21
C PRO A 9 16.57 8.71 -16.36
N HIS A 10 16.39 9.87 -15.71
CA HIS A 10 17.55 10.60 -15.27
C HIS A 10 18.29 9.65 -14.34
N GLU A 11 19.45 9.18 -14.80
CA GLU A 11 20.46 8.47 -14.02
C GLU A 11 20.84 9.33 -12.82
N ASN A 12 20.04 9.23 -11.76
CA ASN A 12 20.43 9.69 -10.45
C ASN A 12 21.40 8.63 -9.94
N PRO A 13 22.70 8.95 -9.73
CA PRO A 13 23.64 8.01 -9.17
C PRO A 13 23.03 7.52 -7.86
N ALA A 14 22.93 6.19 -7.75
CA ALA A 14 22.24 5.49 -6.68
C ALA A 14 22.43 6.25 -5.36
N ARG A 15 21.34 6.89 -4.89
CA ARG A 15 21.31 7.63 -3.63
C ARG A 15 21.57 6.63 -2.52
N GLN A 16 22.85 6.36 -2.29
CA GLN A 16 23.35 5.41 -1.33
C GLN A 16 22.74 5.79 0.00
N ARG A 17 22.07 4.83 0.65
CA ARG A 17 21.53 5.07 1.99
C ARG A 17 22.70 5.54 2.86
N PRO A 18 22.54 6.61 3.65
CA PRO A 18 23.63 7.11 4.48
C PRO A 18 24.15 5.98 5.37
N VAL A 19 25.46 5.88 5.52
CA VAL A 19 26.16 4.73 6.12
C VAL A 19 25.61 4.42 7.52
N TRP A 20 25.34 5.46 8.33
CA TRP A 20 24.76 5.31 9.65
C TRP A 20 23.42 4.55 9.64
N LEU A 21 22.57 4.78 8.63
CA LEU A 21 21.29 4.10 8.51
C LEU A 21 21.47 2.62 8.12
N ARG A 22 22.49 2.29 7.32
CA ARG A 22 22.84 0.89 7.01
C ARG A 22 23.34 0.17 8.26
N VAL A 23 24.20 0.82 9.04
CA VAL A 23 24.70 0.29 10.32
C VAL A 23 23.53 0.06 11.28
N LEU A 24 22.63 1.03 11.42
CA LEU A 24 21.47 0.92 12.31
C LEU A 24 20.52 -0.23 11.89
N LEU A 25 20.31 -0.42 10.59
CA LEU A 25 19.55 -1.56 10.07
C LEU A 25 20.24 -2.90 10.34
N TRP A 26 21.57 -2.98 10.18
CA TRP A 26 22.34 -4.20 10.45
C TRP A 26 22.41 -4.54 11.93
N VAL A 27 22.66 -3.56 12.79
CA VAL A 27 22.62 -3.73 14.25
C VAL A 27 21.23 -4.19 14.68
N GLY A 28 20.17 -3.57 14.15
CA GLY A 28 18.79 -4.01 14.40
C GLY A 28 18.53 -5.45 13.94
N ALA A 29 19.01 -5.83 12.76
CA ALA A 29 18.82 -7.18 12.22
C ALA A 29 19.57 -8.25 13.03
N VAL A 30 20.85 -8.01 13.36
CA VAL A 30 21.67 -8.91 14.20
C VAL A 30 21.07 -9.05 15.59
N PHE A 31 20.58 -7.96 16.16
CA PHE A 31 19.95 -7.95 17.47
C PHE A 31 18.62 -8.71 17.48
N ILE A 32 17.77 -8.55 16.46
CA ILE A 32 16.54 -9.34 16.30
C ILE A 32 16.90 -10.83 16.17
N LEU A 33 17.87 -11.17 15.31
CA LEU A 33 18.30 -12.55 15.08
C LEU A 33 18.75 -13.22 16.39
N PHE A 34 19.62 -12.56 17.14
CA PHE A 34 20.14 -13.05 18.43
C PHE A 34 19.01 -13.30 19.44
N ASN A 35 18.02 -12.40 19.50
CA ASN A 35 16.88 -12.54 20.41
C ASN A 35 15.87 -13.59 19.95
N THR A 36 15.60 -13.72 18.65
CA THR A 36 14.77 -14.82 18.13
C THR A 36 15.41 -16.18 18.39
N LEU A 37 16.74 -16.28 18.29
CA LEU A 37 17.48 -17.49 18.64
C LEU A 37 17.36 -17.79 20.14
N GLY A 38 17.52 -16.78 20.99
CA GLY A 38 17.37 -16.91 22.44
C GLY A 38 15.97 -17.33 22.86
N VAL A 39 14.92 -16.77 22.26
CA VAL A 39 13.53 -17.16 22.52
C VAL A 39 13.25 -18.59 22.03
N ALA A 40 13.71 -18.94 20.82
CA ALA A 40 13.52 -20.30 20.28
C ALA A 40 14.23 -21.36 21.13
N LEU A 41 15.48 -21.13 21.54
CA LEU A 41 16.22 -22.02 22.42
C LEU A 41 15.53 -22.16 23.79
N PHE A 42 14.89 -21.09 24.29
CA PHE A 42 14.16 -21.12 25.56
C PHE A 42 12.84 -21.91 25.48
N PHE A 43 12.08 -21.79 24.39
CA PHE A 43 10.87 -22.60 24.14
C PHE A 43 11.16 -24.09 24.00
N VAL A 44 12.34 -24.46 23.49
CA VAL A 44 12.81 -25.85 23.43
C VAL A 44 13.27 -26.38 24.80
N SER A 45 13.56 -25.50 25.76
CA SER A 45 14.24 -25.85 27.02
C SER A 45 13.44 -25.59 28.32
N GLY A 46 12.16 -25.19 28.27
CA GLY A 46 11.20 -25.22 29.40
C GLY A 46 10.13 -24.11 29.38
N PRO A 47 9.20 -23.99 30.37
CA PRO A 47 8.51 -24.96 31.24
C PRO A 47 7.09 -25.30 30.69
N SER A 48 6.26 -26.04 31.44
CA SER A 48 4.87 -26.39 31.07
C SER A 48 4.03 -25.18 30.66
N ILE A 49 3.30 -25.29 29.55
CA ILE A 49 2.44 -24.23 29.02
C ILE A 49 1.21 -24.07 29.93
N ASN A 50 1.21 -23.07 30.81
CA ASN A 50 0.08 -22.75 31.68
C ASN A 50 -0.89 -21.79 30.97
N MET A 51 -2.17 -21.75 31.39
CA MET A 51 -3.21 -20.92 30.77
C MET A 51 -2.81 -19.43 30.64
N GLY A 52 -2.09 -18.88 31.62
CA GLY A 52 -1.59 -17.50 31.56
C GLY A 52 -0.55 -17.24 30.45
N MET A 53 0.24 -18.26 30.07
CA MET A 53 1.17 -18.16 28.94
C MET A 53 0.43 -18.22 27.60
N LEU A 54 -0.63 -19.06 27.51
CA LEU A 54 -1.49 -19.11 26.33
C LEU A 54 -2.17 -17.76 26.06
N VAL A 55 -2.70 -17.11 27.10
CA VAL A 55 -3.30 -15.77 26.98
C VAL A 55 -2.28 -14.74 26.45
N ARG A 56 -1.05 -14.75 26.97
CA ARG A 56 0.00 -13.83 26.51
C ARG A 56 0.43 -14.08 25.07
N LEU A 57 0.54 -15.34 24.67
CA LEU A 57 0.79 -15.73 23.29
C LEU A 57 -0.34 -15.26 22.36
N ALA A 58 -1.60 -15.43 22.78
CA ALA A 58 -2.76 -14.93 22.04
C ALA A 58 -2.72 -13.40 21.89
N LEU A 59 -2.37 -12.67 22.96
CA LEU A 59 -2.24 -11.20 22.93
C LEU A 59 -1.12 -10.74 21.98
N VAL A 60 0.05 -11.38 22.02
CA VAL A 60 1.16 -11.08 21.11
C VAL A 60 0.80 -11.43 19.67
N GLY A 61 0.21 -12.60 19.45
CA GLY A 61 -0.29 -13.04 18.15
C GLY A 61 -1.32 -12.07 17.58
N ALA A 62 -2.26 -11.57 18.39
CA ALA A 62 -3.26 -10.60 17.97
C ALA A 62 -2.64 -9.27 17.49
N VAL A 63 -1.60 -8.77 18.17
CA VAL A 63 -0.92 -7.53 17.79
C VAL A 63 -0.26 -7.64 16.41
N VAL A 64 0.20 -8.83 16.02
CA VAL A 64 0.79 -9.07 14.70
C VAL A 64 -0.29 -9.39 13.66
N ALA A 65 -1.28 -10.22 14.02
CA ALA A 65 -2.29 -10.72 13.09
C ALA A 65 -3.31 -9.65 12.69
N LEU A 66 -3.75 -8.79 13.62
CA LEU A 66 -4.78 -7.78 13.35
C LEU A 66 -4.36 -6.78 12.25
N PRO A 67 -3.16 -6.18 12.28
CA PRO A 67 -2.71 -5.31 11.19
C PRO A 67 -2.58 -6.01 9.84
N LEU A 68 -2.14 -7.27 9.84
CA LEU A 68 -1.94 -8.03 8.61
C LEU A 68 -3.26 -8.43 7.95
N TRP A 69 -4.21 -8.91 8.75
CA TRP A 69 -5.47 -9.45 8.27
C TRP A 69 -6.56 -8.38 8.17
N LYS A 70 -6.93 -7.74 9.30
CA LYS A 70 -8.06 -6.81 9.36
C LYS A 70 -7.78 -5.53 8.59
N TRP A 71 -6.56 -5.03 8.66
CA TRP A 71 -6.17 -3.77 8.01
C TRP A 71 -5.38 -3.96 6.72
N HIS A 72 -5.45 -5.17 6.13
CA HIS A 72 -4.92 -5.46 4.81
C HIS A 72 -3.40 -5.21 4.70
N GLY A 73 -2.67 -5.27 5.81
CA GLY A 73 -1.21 -5.16 5.83
C GLY A 73 -0.52 -6.23 4.98
N MET A 74 -1.19 -7.34 4.69
CA MET A 74 -0.71 -8.34 3.73
C MET A 74 -0.46 -7.75 2.33
N ASN A 75 -1.26 -6.77 1.89
CA ASN A 75 -1.04 -6.10 0.60
C ASN A 75 0.22 -5.24 0.61
N VAL A 76 0.58 -4.65 1.75
CA VAL A 76 1.85 -3.93 1.94
C VAL A 76 3.04 -4.90 1.80
N LEU A 77 2.92 -6.12 2.30
CA LEU A 77 3.92 -7.17 2.16
C LEU A 77 3.99 -7.70 0.72
N ARG A 78 2.85 -7.93 0.07
CA ARG A 78 2.79 -8.38 -1.34
C ARG A 78 3.41 -7.37 -2.29
N THR A 79 3.20 -6.09 -2.03
CA THR A 79 3.81 -4.99 -2.81
C THR A 79 5.17 -4.56 -2.28
N TRP A 80 5.80 -5.39 -1.44
CA TRP A 80 7.10 -5.07 -0.88
C TRP A 80 8.13 -4.86 -1.98
N ASN A 81 8.18 -5.72 -3.00
CA ASN A 81 9.24 -5.66 -4.03
C ASN A 81 8.95 -4.70 -5.18
N ASN A 82 7.77 -4.08 -5.20
CA ASN A 82 7.34 -3.15 -6.25
C ASN A 82 8.27 -1.92 -6.37
N PRO A 83 8.22 -1.19 -7.50
CA PRO A 83 8.89 0.09 -7.66
C PRO A 83 8.37 1.17 -6.68
N LYS A 84 9.15 2.24 -6.51
CA LYS A 84 8.71 3.39 -5.68
C LYS A 84 7.66 4.26 -6.38
N ILE A 85 7.64 4.20 -7.71
CA ILE A 85 6.77 4.94 -8.60
C ILE A 85 5.86 3.90 -9.22
N ALA A 86 4.56 4.17 -9.28
CA ALA A 86 3.62 3.25 -9.91
C ALA A 86 3.78 3.35 -11.43
N SER A 87 3.48 2.27 -12.13
CA SER A 87 3.56 2.22 -13.59
C SER A 87 2.41 1.42 -14.15
N PHE A 88 2.01 1.73 -15.37
CA PHE A 88 1.11 0.90 -16.14
C PHE A 88 1.67 0.69 -17.54
N THR A 89 1.26 -0.41 -18.16
CA THR A 89 1.52 -0.65 -19.58
C THR A 89 0.21 -0.89 -20.29
N ARG A 90 0.05 -0.25 -21.46
CA ARG A 90 -1.10 -0.45 -22.35
C ARG A 90 -0.70 -1.42 -23.45
N ARG A 91 -1.56 -2.39 -23.72
CA ARG A 91 -1.42 -3.35 -24.82
C ARG A 91 -2.80 -3.59 -25.44
N ASP A 92 -2.82 -4.07 -26.68
CA ASP A 92 -4.06 -4.55 -27.25
C ASP A 92 -4.42 -5.89 -26.59
N ASP A 93 -5.71 -6.09 -26.32
CA ASP A 93 -6.21 -7.33 -25.75
C ASP A 93 -6.62 -8.29 -26.89
N PRO A 94 -5.82 -9.32 -27.20
CA PRO A 94 -6.12 -10.24 -28.29
C PRO A 94 -7.38 -11.07 -28.03
N ALA A 95 -7.84 -11.20 -26.79
CA ALA A 95 -9.04 -11.98 -26.46
C ALA A 95 -10.33 -11.19 -26.71
N THR A 96 -10.31 -9.87 -26.52
CA THR A 96 -11.51 -9.01 -26.61
C THR A 96 -11.47 -8.03 -27.78
N GLY A 97 -10.32 -7.87 -28.45
CA GLY A 97 -10.10 -6.87 -29.50
C GLY A 97 -10.04 -5.42 -29.00
N GLY A 98 -10.02 -5.23 -27.68
CA GLY A 98 -9.95 -3.93 -27.01
C GLY A 98 -8.54 -3.62 -26.49
N PHE A 99 -8.47 -2.88 -25.39
CA PHE A 99 -7.24 -2.49 -24.72
C PHE A 99 -7.12 -3.15 -23.34
N LEU A 100 -5.91 -3.59 -23.00
CA LEU A 100 -5.54 -4.09 -21.68
C LEU A 100 -4.51 -3.17 -21.04
N PHE A 101 -4.78 -2.79 -19.80
CA PHE A 101 -3.90 -1.99 -18.96
C PHE A 101 -3.41 -2.84 -17.80
N ASP A 102 -2.14 -3.23 -17.82
CA ASP A 102 -1.48 -3.90 -16.70
C ASP A 102 -0.93 -2.83 -15.75
N VAL A 103 -1.53 -2.69 -14.57
CA VAL A 103 -1.20 -1.66 -13.57
C VAL A 103 -0.41 -2.26 -12.42
N GLU A 104 0.79 -1.73 -12.20
CA GLU A 104 1.66 -2.08 -11.07
C GLU A 104 1.68 -0.95 -10.04
N PRO A 105 1.20 -1.20 -8.80
CA PRO A 105 1.16 -0.16 -7.77
C PRO A 105 2.56 0.14 -7.24
N ALA A 106 2.75 1.36 -6.74
CA ALA A 106 3.96 1.69 -6.01
C ALA A 106 4.04 0.89 -4.70
N ARG A 107 5.25 0.71 -4.15
CA ARG A 107 5.43 0.16 -2.80
C ARG A 107 5.20 1.20 -1.70
N ALA A 108 4.82 0.73 -0.52
CA ALA A 108 4.65 1.61 0.64
C ALA A 108 5.99 2.26 1.05
N ALA A 109 5.92 3.43 1.68
CA ALA A 109 7.05 4.11 2.27
C ALA A 109 7.55 3.33 3.50
N ARG A 110 8.59 2.52 3.31
CA ARG A 110 9.10 1.59 4.33
C ARG A 110 9.93 2.23 5.44
N MET A 111 10.61 3.33 5.11
CA MET A 111 11.64 3.94 5.96
C MET A 111 11.16 4.39 7.36
N PRO A 112 9.93 4.92 7.56
CA PRO A 112 9.45 5.25 8.90
C PRO A 112 8.96 4.05 9.70
N ALA A 113 8.28 3.10 9.04
CA ALA A 113 7.59 2.02 9.74
C ALA A 113 8.51 0.85 10.10
N LEU A 114 9.55 0.59 9.30
CA LEU A 114 10.48 -0.54 9.52
C LEU A 114 11.16 -0.51 10.91
N PRO A 115 11.77 0.61 11.36
CA PRO A 115 12.37 0.66 12.69
C PRO A 115 11.34 0.48 13.80
N LEU A 116 10.15 1.07 13.64
CA LEU A 116 9.07 0.96 14.63
C LEU A 116 8.55 -0.47 14.76
N PHE A 117 8.37 -1.18 13.64
CA PHE A 117 8.01 -2.59 13.65
C PHE A 117 9.14 -3.47 14.22
N ALA A 118 10.39 -3.18 13.89
CA ALA A 118 11.55 -3.88 14.44
C ALA A 118 11.61 -3.76 15.97
N VAL A 119 11.51 -2.54 16.50
CA VAL A 119 11.48 -2.28 17.94
C VAL A 119 10.23 -2.90 18.59
N GLY A 120 9.06 -2.75 17.98
CA GLY A 120 7.82 -3.32 18.49
C GLY A 120 7.86 -4.85 18.58
N LEU A 121 8.28 -5.54 17.51
CA LEU A 121 8.46 -7.00 17.50
C LEU A 121 9.47 -7.43 18.54
N PHE A 122 10.59 -6.71 18.67
CA PHE A 122 11.58 -6.97 19.70
C PHE A 122 10.98 -6.88 21.11
N LEU A 123 10.22 -5.82 21.39
CA LEU A 123 9.56 -5.65 22.68
C LEU A 123 8.49 -6.72 22.95
N LEU A 124 7.75 -7.17 21.93
CA LEU A 124 6.81 -8.30 22.08
C LEU A 124 7.50 -9.60 22.48
N LEU A 125 8.64 -9.92 21.84
CA LEU A 125 9.42 -11.10 22.17
C LEU A 125 9.98 -11.02 23.60
N ASN A 126 10.48 -9.85 24.00
CA ASN A 126 10.96 -9.62 25.37
C ASN A 126 9.81 -9.62 26.39
N ALA A 127 8.64 -9.11 26.03
CA ALA A 127 7.45 -9.19 26.88
C ALA A 127 7.13 -10.65 27.20
N LEU A 128 7.14 -11.55 26.21
CA LEU A 128 6.93 -12.98 26.45
C LEU A 128 7.98 -13.56 27.40
N LEU A 129 9.25 -13.23 27.19
CA LEU A 129 10.35 -13.71 28.05
C LEU A 129 10.20 -13.22 29.49
N VAL A 130 9.99 -11.93 29.70
CA VAL A 130 9.82 -11.31 31.03
C VAL A 130 8.52 -11.77 31.67
N GLY A 131 7.47 -11.98 30.88
CA GLY A 131 6.16 -12.43 31.35
C GLY A 131 6.22 -13.74 32.10
N THR A 132 7.13 -14.65 31.74
CA THR A 132 7.34 -15.90 32.49
C THR A 132 7.67 -15.67 33.96
N ARG A 133 8.27 -14.52 34.32
CA ARG A 133 8.70 -14.18 35.68
C ARG A 133 7.89 -13.05 36.31
N SER A 134 7.32 -12.15 35.51
CA SER A 134 6.59 -10.97 36.02
C SER A 134 5.47 -10.54 35.09
N THR A 135 4.24 -10.52 35.62
CA THR A 135 3.07 -9.99 34.89
C THR A 135 3.20 -8.49 34.65
N GLY A 136 3.70 -7.71 35.63
CA GLY A 136 3.90 -6.27 35.46
C GLY A 136 4.92 -5.94 34.37
N GLY A 137 6.02 -6.71 34.30
CA GLY A 137 7.02 -6.57 33.25
C GLY A 137 6.49 -6.92 31.85
N PHE A 138 5.65 -7.96 31.74
CA PHE A 138 4.94 -8.26 30.49
C PHE A 138 4.06 -7.09 30.05
N VAL A 139 3.19 -6.58 30.94
CA VAL A 139 2.21 -5.54 30.60
C VAL A 139 2.91 -4.28 30.12
N TRP A 140 3.96 -3.83 30.82
CA TRP A 140 4.70 -2.64 30.43
C TRP A 140 5.33 -2.78 29.03
N LEU A 141 6.10 -3.85 28.79
CA LEU A 141 6.75 -4.09 27.50
C LEU A 141 5.73 -4.28 26.38
N TYR A 142 4.62 -4.97 26.66
CA TYR A 142 3.54 -5.18 25.71
C TYR A 142 2.90 -3.85 25.29
N ILE A 143 2.58 -2.96 26.23
CA ILE A 143 1.98 -1.65 25.92
C ILE A 143 2.92 -0.82 25.04
N VAL A 144 4.21 -0.74 25.40
CA VAL A 144 5.19 0.01 24.60
C VAL A 144 5.31 -0.59 23.20
N ALA A 145 5.31 -1.92 23.09
CA ALA A 145 5.34 -2.60 21.80
C ALA A 145 4.13 -2.29 20.93
N VAL A 146 2.92 -2.30 21.52
CA VAL A 146 1.67 -1.96 20.83
C VAL A 146 1.71 -0.54 20.32
N VAL A 147 2.22 0.42 21.11
CA VAL A 147 2.39 1.82 20.67
C VAL A 147 3.34 1.90 19.48
N CYS A 148 4.51 1.25 19.54
CA CYS A 148 5.46 1.25 18.42
C CYS A 148 4.84 0.67 17.15
N ILE A 149 4.16 -0.47 17.24
CA ILE A 149 3.51 -1.12 16.10
C ILE A 149 2.36 -0.27 15.58
N GLY A 150 1.53 0.27 16.47
CA GLY A 150 0.42 1.16 16.13
C GLY A 150 0.88 2.39 15.35
N VAL A 151 1.92 3.08 15.82
CA VAL A 151 2.51 4.22 15.11
C VAL A 151 3.15 3.78 13.78
N GLY A 152 3.78 2.61 13.73
CA GLY A 152 4.28 2.05 12.46
C GLY A 152 3.15 1.84 11.44
N CYS A 153 2.03 1.29 11.92
CA CYS A 153 0.83 1.00 11.14
C CYS A 153 0.20 2.27 10.55
N THR A 154 0.15 3.39 11.29
CA THR A 154 -0.42 4.65 10.77
C THR A 154 0.31 5.18 9.53
N PHE A 155 1.57 4.80 9.31
CA PHE A 155 2.33 5.23 8.12
C PHE A 155 2.14 4.34 6.90
N VAL A 156 1.77 3.07 7.05
CA VAL A 156 1.80 2.09 5.94
C VAL A 156 0.45 1.49 5.61
N LEU A 157 -0.50 1.48 6.54
CA LEU A 157 -1.82 0.89 6.35
C LEU A 157 -2.83 1.79 5.64
N PRO A 158 -2.76 3.13 5.70
CA PRO A 158 -3.63 3.97 4.86
C PRO A 158 -3.44 3.65 3.37
N GLY A 159 -4.54 3.31 2.69
CA GLY A 159 -4.56 2.86 1.30
C GLY A 159 -3.97 1.46 1.04
N ALA A 160 -3.71 0.64 2.08
CA ALA A 160 -3.18 -0.71 1.91
C ALA A 160 -4.18 -1.68 1.26
N ARG A 161 -5.47 -1.52 1.56
CA ARG A 161 -6.55 -2.32 0.96
C ARG A 161 -6.53 -2.26 -0.57
N ASP A 162 -6.29 -1.07 -1.10
CA ASP A 162 -6.42 -0.77 -2.53
C ASP A 162 -5.11 -1.02 -3.29
N ARG A 163 -4.01 -1.28 -2.58
CA ARG A 163 -2.66 -1.46 -3.13
C ARG A 163 -2.44 -2.91 -3.58
N LYS A 164 -2.92 -3.24 -4.77
CA LYS A 164 -2.69 -4.55 -5.42
C LYS A 164 -2.44 -4.36 -6.93
N PRO A 165 -1.64 -5.23 -7.57
CA PRO A 165 -1.57 -5.27 -9.03
C PRO A 165 -2.95 -5.56 -9.61
N VAL A 166 -3.32 -4.85 -10.67
CA VAL A 166 -4.63 -4.98 -11.31
C VAL A 166 -4.48 -4.91 -12.82
N LYS A 167 -5.32 -5.67 -13.53
CA LYS A 167 -5.51 -5.55 -14.96
C LYS A 167 -6.85 -4.87 -15.22
N VAL A 168 -6.85 -3.83 -16.04
CA VAL A 168 -8.07 -3.15 -16.47
C VAL A 168 -8.22 -3.39 -17.97
N SER A 169 -9.30 -4.06 -18.38
CA SER A 169 -9.63 -4.23 -19.80
C SER A 169 -10.71 -3.23 -20.19
N VAL A 170 -10.59 -2.69 -21.40
CA VAL A 170 -11.57 -1.79 -22.03
C VAL A 170 -11.84 -2.32 -23.42
N ALA A 171 -13.03 -2.86 -23.64
CA ALA A 171 -13.44 -3.42 -24.93
C ALA A 171 -14.93 -3.11 -25.16
N GLY A 172 -15.44 -3.30 -26.37
CA GLY A 172 -16.82 -2.95 -26.75
C GLY A 172 -17.96 -3.44 -25.83
N HIS A 173 -17.73 -4.42 -24.95
CA HIS A 173 -18.72 -4.85 -23.95
C HIS A 173 -18.65 -4.05 -22.63
N GLY A 174 -17.54 -3.38 -22.32
CA GLY A 174 -17.37 -2.57 -21.11
C GLY A 174 -15.93 -2.40 -20.64
N VAL A 175 -15.81 -1.76 -19.49
CA VAL A 175 -14.59 -1.68 -18.67
C VAL A 175 -14.65 -2.79 -17.62
N GLN A 176 -13.61 -3.62 -17.52
CA GLN A 176 -13.51 -4.63 -16.48
C GLN A 176 -12.22 -4.51 -15.68
N SER A 177 -12.31 -4.79 -14.38
CA SER A 177 -11.18 -4.75 -13.45
C SER A 177 -11.46 -5.65 -12.25
N GLY A 178 -10.81 -6.83 -12.20
CA GLY A 178 -11.07 -7.82 -11.14
C GLY A 178 -12.55 -8.20 -11.07
N ASP A 179 -13.22 -7.89 -9.96
CA ASP A 179 -14.64 -8.18 -9.73
C ASP A 179 -15.58 -7.08 -10.28
N ILE A 180 -15.03 -6.00 -10.83
CA ILE A 180 -15.80 -4.88 -11.37
C ILE A 180 -15.97 -5.06 -12.87
N GLY A 181 -17.21 -5.00 -13.34
CA GLY A 181 -17.55 -4.93 -14.76
C GLY A 181 -18.59 -3.85 -15.00
N MET A 182 -18.24 -2.85 -15.81
CA MET A 182 -19.12 -1.72 -16.12
C MET A 182 -19.31 -1.59 -17.62
N PRO A 183 -20.55 -1.62 -18.14
CA PRO A 183 -20.78 -1.48 -19.56
C PRO A 183 -20.43 -0.07 -20.04
N LEU A 184 -19.86 0.05 -21.24
CA LEU A 184 -19.38 1.32 -21.80
C LEU A 184 -20.41 2.45 -21.80
N LYS A 185 -21.69 2.10 -22.01
CA LYS A 185 -22.82 3.04 -22.01
C LYS A 185 -23.18 3.59 -20.63
N ALA A 186 -22.80 2.88 -19.56
CA ALA A 186 -23.08 3.29 -18.19
C ALA A 186 -21.92 4.05 -17.56
N VAL A 187 -20.74 4.12 -18.20
CA VAL A 187 -19.60 4.87 -17.64
C VAL A 187 -19.90 6.37 -17.69
N ALA A 188 -20.09 6.99 -16.54
CA ALA A 188 -20.32 8.43 -16.43
C ALA A 188 -19.01 9.21 -16.49
N ASP A 189 -18.07 8.86 -15.60
CA ASP A 189 -16.78 9.51 -15.49
C ASP A 189 -15.72 8.60 -14.83
N LEU A 190 -14.47 8.96 -15.09
CA LEU A 190 -13.28 8.44 -14.43
C LEU A 190 -12.73 9.52 -13.49
N ARG A 191 -12.43 9.14 -12.25
CA ARG A 191 -11.94 10.06 -11.23
C ARG A 191 -10.65 9.56 -10.61
N VAL A 192 -9.73 10.50 -10.40
CA VAL A 192 -8.55 10.29 -9.56
C VAL A 192 -8.92 10.68 -8.14
N THR A 193 -8.79 9.74 -7.20
CA THR A 193 -9.06 9.96 -5.78
C THR A 193 -7.80 9.72 -4.97
N HIS A 194 -7.71 10.37 -3.81
CA HIS A 194 -6.64 10.15 -2.85
C HIS A 194 -7.19 9.39 -1.64
N GLY A 195 -7.02 8.06 -1.64
CA GLY A 195 -7.46 7.17 -0.55
C GLY A 195 -6.36 6.84 0.48
N GLY A 196 -5.20 7.49 0.35
CA GLY A 196 -4.03 7.25 1.18
C GLY A 196 -3.97 8.10 2.45
N LEU A 197 -2.76 8.20 3.00
CA LEU A 197 -2.48 9.10 4.11
C LEU A 197 -2.62 10.56 3.63
N VAL A 198 -3.49 11.33 4.28
CA VAL A 198 -3.62 12.78 4.07
C VAL A 198 -2.66 13.49 5.01
N VAL A 199 -1.86 14.40 4.47
CA VAL A 199 -0.97 15.23 5.28
C VAL A 199 -1.40 16.68 5.14
N ASP A 200 -1.57 17.35 6.28
CA ASP A 200 -1.92 18.76 6.31
C ASP A 200 -0.95 19.59 5.43
N PRO A 201 -1.47 20.36 4.45
CA PRO A 201 -0.65 21.23 3.60
C PRO A 201 -0.06 22.42 4.36
N ASP A 202 -0.68 22.88 5.44
CA ASP A 202 -0.30 24.11 6.13
C ASP A 202 1.07 23.99 6.80
N PRO A 203 1.97 24.98 6.68
CA PRO A 203 3.30 24.92 7.29
C PRO A 203 3.20 24.63 8.80
N LEU A 204 4.13 23.83 9.35
CA LEU A 204 4.17 23.58 10.79
C LEU A 204 4.56 24.90 11.44
N MET A 205 3.58 25.62 11.96
CA MET A 205 3.81 26.91 12.59
C MET A 205 4.39 26.69 13.99
N PRO A 206 5.59 27.21 14.29
CA PRO A 206 6.13 27.16 15.64
C PRO A 206 5.27 28.03 16.57
N GLY A 207 4.65 27.40 17.57
CA GLY A 207 4.09 28.14 18.70
C GLY A 207 5.19 28.61 19.66
N ARG A 208 4.80 29.10 20.84
CA ARG A 208 5.72 29.54 21.89
C ARG A 208 6.73 28.46 22.33
N ASN A 209 6.41 27.18 22.12
CA ASN A 209 7.25 26.02 22.44
C ASN A 209 7.96 25.40 21.22
N GLY A 210 7.90 26.06 20.06
CA GLY A 210 8.45 25.54 18.80
C GLY A 210 7.65 24.36 18.22
N VAL A 211 8.24 23.69 17.22
CA VAL A 211 7.68 22.47 16.60
C VAL A 211 8.52 21.28 17.06
N SER A 212 7.86 20.22 17.54
CA SER A 212 8.59 19.02 17.96
C SER A 212 9.29 18.34 16.78
N THR A 213 10.48 17.80 17.03
CA THR A 213 11.24 17.02 16.02
C THR A 213 10.43 15.82 15.52
N ALA A 214 9.60 15.23 16.39
CA ALA A 214 8.66 14.17 16.06
C ALA A 214 7.58 14.64 15.06
N ALA A 215 7.02 15.84 15.23
CA ALA A 215 6.04 16.39 14.29
C ALA A 215 6.67 16.67 12.92
N MET A 216 7.88 17.24 12.89
CA MET A 216 8.61 17.45 11.63
C MET A 216 8.96 16.13 10.93
N ALA A 217 9.47 15.15 11.68
CA ALA A 217 9.81 13.83 11.16
C ALA A 217 8.56 13.10 10.64
N GLY A 218 7.50 13.08 11.43
CA GLY A 218 6.21 12.47 11.07
C GLY A 218 5.63 13.09 9.80
N ARG A 219 5.67 14.43 9.67
CA ARG A 219 5.18 15.11 8.46
C ARG A 219 6.01 14.80 7.22
N HIS A 220 7.33 14.86 7.32
CA HIS A 220 8.20 14.51 6.21
C HIS A 220 8.02 13.04 5.78
N MET A 221 7.78 12.15 6.74
CA MET A 221 7.50 10.74 6.49
C MET A 221 6.12 10.54 5.86
N GLY A 222 5.10 11.24 6.35
CA GLY A 222 3.75 11.21 5.81
C GLY A 222 3.71 11.64 4.35
N ARG A 223 4.38 12.74 3.99
CA ARG A 223 4.47 13.22 2.61
C ARG A 223 5.04 12.20 1.63
N ARG A 224 5.90 11.29 2.10
CA ARG A 224 6.46 10.22 1.24
C ARG A 224 5.45 9.11 0.96
N GLN A 225 4.54 8.84 1.90
CA GLN A 225 3.47 7.86 1.74
C GLN A 225 2.31 8.46 0.95
N GLU A 226 1.93 9.69 1.24
CA GLU A 226 0.89 10.47 0.56
C GLU A 226 1.09 10.46 -0.96
N LYS A 227 2.31 10.71 -1.44
CA LYS A 227 2.66 10.65 -2.88
C LYS A 227 2.40 9.32 -3.58
N ARG A 228 2.00 8.27 -2.84
CA ARG A 228 1.76 6.90 -3.33
C ARG A 228 0.40 6.37 -2.90
N GLY A 229 -0.53 7.27 -2.57
CA GLY A 229 -1.86 7.00 -2.05
C GLY A 229 -3.00 7.25 -3.03
N TYR A 230 -2.69 7.48 -4.30
CA TYR A 230 -3.68 7.80 -5.32
C TYR A 230 -4.34 6.54 -5.86
N ALA A 231 -5.56 6.70 -6.34
CA ALA A 231 -6.37 5.67 -6.95
C ALA A 231 -7.12 6.22 -8.15
N VAL A 232 -7.39 5.36 -9.13
CA VAL A 232 -8.31 5.63 -10.23
C VAL A 232 -9.59 4.87 -9.95
N THR A 233 -10.70 5.58 -10.04
CA THR A 233 -12.05 5.08 -9.79
C THR A 233 -12.94 5.38 -10.99
N ILE A 234 -13.97 4.55 -11.18
CA ILE A 234 -14.96 4.69 -12.23
C ILE A 234 -16.34 4.81 -11.60
N ARG A 235 -17.20 5.65 -12.17
CA ARG A 235 -18.57 5.82 -11.69
C ARG A 235 -19.56 5.52 -12.81
N ALA A 236 -20.64 4.83 -12.45
CA ALA A 236 -21.74 4.59 -13.36
C ALA A 236 -22.72 5.78 -13.38
N ASP A 237 -23.37 6.00 -14.52
CA ASP A 237 -24.45 6.96 -14.66
C ASP A 237 -25.60 6.59 -13.73
N GLY A 238 -26.00 7.55 -12.89
CA GLY A 238 -27.05 7.36 -11.88
C GLY A 238 -26.59 6.70 -10.59
N GLU A 239 -25.33 6.26 -10.47
CA GLU A 239 -24.76 5.79 -9.20
C GLU A 239 -24.03 6.90 -8.46
N SER A 240 -24.22 6.96 -7.14
CA SER A 240 -23.52 7.90 -6.27
C SER A 240 -22.16 7.40 -5.77
N SER A 241 -21.86 6.11 -5.95
CA SER A 241 -20.65 5.48 -5.43
C SER A 241 -19.62 5.20 -6.53
N ASP A 242 -18.38 5.60 -6.27
CA ASP A 242 -17.25 5.32 -7.16
C ASP A 242 -16.72 3.90 -6.92
N SER A 243 -16.46 3.17 -8.00
CA SER A 243 -15.85 1.84 -7.99
C SER A 243 -14.34 1.93 -8.24
N LEU A 244 -13.54 1.26 -7.40
CA LEU A 244 -12.08 1.30 -7.48
C LEU A 244 -11.53 0.46 -8.64
N LEU A 245 -10.92 1.09 -9.65
CA LEU A 245 -10.22 0.37 -10.72
C LEU A 245 -8.78 0.02 -10.35
N ALA A 246 -8.02 0.96 -9.77
CA ALA A 246 -6.63 0.73 -9.39
C ALA A 246 -6.22 1.63 -8.22
N GLY A 247 -5.43 1.12 -7.28
CA GLY A 247 -5.00 1.87 -6.09
C GLY A 247 -3.51 1.72 -5.77
N GLY A 248 -2.99 2.58 -4.90
CA GLY A 248 -1.57 2.62 -4.57
C GLY A 248 -0.70 3.26 -5.65
N LEU A 249 -1.29 4.16 -6.43
CA LEU A 249 -0.66 4.88 -7.52
C LEU A 249 0.08 6.12 -7.02
N THR A 250 1.06 6.57 -7.80
CA THR A 250 1.59 7.93 -7.72
C THR A 250 0.69 8.88 -8.49
N GLU A 251 0.61 10.13 -8.06
CA GLU A 251 -0.27 11.17 -8.66
C GLU A 251 -0.18 11.23 -10.19
N ASP A 252 1.03 11.44 -10.73
CA ASP A 252 1.27 11.52 -12.18
C ASP A 252 0.79 10.26 -12.93
N CYS A 253 0.99 9.10 -12.31
CA CYS A 253 0.60 7.81 -12.89
C CYS A 253 -0.92 7.62 -12.85
N ALA A 254 -1.58 8.07 -11.78
CA ALA A 254 -3.05 8.03 -11.69
C ALA A 254 -3.71 8.93 -12.73
N HIS A 255 -3.21 10.15 -12.92
CA HIS A 255 -3.71 11.07 -13.95
C HIS A 255 -3.44 10.55 -15.37
N ALA A 256 -2.23 10.02 -15.62
CA ALA A 256 -1.90 9.42 -16.92
C ALA A 256 -2.78 8.19 -17.23
N LEU A 257 -2.98 7.31 -16.24
CA LEU A 257 -3.84 6.13 -16.38
C LEU A 257 -5.30 6.53 -16.63
N ALA A 258 -5.84 7.50 -15.88
CA ALA A 258 -7.20 7.98 -16.09
C ALA A 258 -7.39 8.57 -17.50
N THR A 259 -6.42 9.37 -17.97
CA THR A 259 -6.44 9.96 -19.31
C THR A 259 -6.39 8.89 -20.41
N ASP A 260 -5.55 7.87 -20.25
CA ASP A 260 -5.43 6.80 -21.25
C ASP A 260 -6.63 5.85 -21.24
N LEU A 261 -7.23 5.61 -20.08
CA LEU A 261 -8.49 4.86 -19.96
C LEU A 261 -9.64 5.62 -20.62
N ASP A 262 -9.75 6.93 -20.40
CA ASP A 262 -10.80 7.76 -20.99
C ASP A 262 -10.72 7.74 -22.53
N LYS A 263 -9.52 7.92 -23.09
CA LYS A 263 -9.28 7.77 -24.53
C LYS A 263 -9.64 6.38 -25.05
N ALA A 264 -9.30 5.32 -24.30
CA ALA A 264 -9.63 3.95 -24.71
C ALA A 264 -11.15 3.73 -24.73
N ILE A 265 -11.87 4.28 -23.75
CA ILE A 265 -13.34 4.23 -23.66
C ILE A 265 -13.97 4.98 -24.84
N GLU A 266 -13.49 6.18 -25.16
CA GLU A 266 -13.98 6.95 -26.31
C GLU A 266 -13.77 6.22 -27.64
N VAL A 267 -12.60 5.60 -27.83
CA VAL A 267 -12.31 4.79 -29.03
C VAL A 267 -13.28 3.61 -29.15
N GLU A 268 -13.51 2.86 -28.07
CA GLU A 268 -14.46 1.74 -28.09
C GLU A 268 -15.92 2.20 -28.28
N ARG A 269 -16.31 3.35 -27.70
CA ARG A 269 -17.61 3.99 -27.97
C ARG A 269 -17.77 4.37 -29.44
N GLY A 270 -16.72 4.94 -30.05
CA GLY A 270 -16.71 5.28 -31.47
C GLY A 270 -16.91 4.06 -32.36
N LYS A 271 -16.23 2.95 -32.07
CA LYS A 271 -16.41 1.68 -32.80
C LYS A 271 -17.87 1.19 -32.72
N LEU A 272 -18.48 1.25 -31.55
CA LEU A 272 -19.87 0.86 -31.34
C LEU A 272 -20.88 1.78 -32.03
N ALA A 273 -20.57 3.08 -32.19
CA ALA A 273 -21.44 4.03 -32.88
C ALA A 273 -21.40 3.86 -34.42
N VAL A 274 -20.27 3.39 -34.97
CA VAL A 274 -20.10 3.17 -36.42
C VAL A 274 -20.65 1.81 -36.87
N ALA A 275 -20.57 0.78 -36.03
CA ALA A 275 -21.10 -0.56 -36.32
C ALA A 275 -22.59 -0.62 -36.76
N PRO A 276 -23.54 0.14 -36.16
CA PRO A 276 -24.93 0.17 -36.63
C PRO A 276 -25.14 0.94 -37.94
N ALA A 277 -24.22 1.82 -38.35
CA ALA A 277 -24.35 2.59 -39.59
C ALA A 277 -23.96 1.77 -40.83
N ALA A 278 -23.01 0.85 -40.72
CA ALA A 278 -22.58 -0.01 -41.83
C ALA A 278 -23.61 -1.11 -42.17
N ALA A 279 -24.44 -1.53 -41.21
CA ALA A 279 -25.48 -2.53 -41.44
C ALA A 279 -26.67 -1.99 -42.26
N ASN A 280 -26.88 -0.67 -42.29
CA ASN A 280 -27.98 -0.02 -43.02
C ASN A 280 -27.61 0.46 -44.44
N VAL A 281 -26.36 0.30 -44.87
CA VAL A 281 -25.90 0.66 -46.24
C VAL A 281 -25.79 -0.60 -47.14
N ALA A 282 -26.00 -1.78 -46.57
CA ALA A 282 -25.92 -3.07 -47.26
C ALA A 282 -27.29 -3.66 -47.66
N LEU A 283 -28.35 -2.84 -47.71
CA LEU A 283 -29.68 -3.20 -48.22
C LEU A 283 -30.02 -2.40 -49.47
#